data_AF-A0A6A8AVF3-F1
#
_entry.id   AF-A0A6A8AVF3-F1
#
_cell.length_a   1.000
_cell.length_b   1.000
_cell.length_c   1.000
_cell.angle_alpha   90.00
_cell.angle_beta   90.00
_cell.angle_gamma   90.00
#
_symmetry.space_group_name_H-M   'P 1'
#
loop_
_entity.id
_entity.type
_entity.pdbx_description
1 polymer ?
#
loop_
_entity_poly.entity_id
_entity_poly.type
_entity_poly.pdbx_seq_one_letter_code
_entity_poly.pdbx_strand_id
1 'polypeptide(L)'
;MPEFEEVRPILLKILKTLDAKRYLLIPQENGGYPKTMMMDKKLRVQHLEDLAGNHLFDDHPYLFGISKREAQMVRSHLQENTASQKLVDEMYEAFPLLLEGEDERYLEHITFKRG
;
A
#
# COMPACT_ATOMS: atom_id res chain seq x y z
N MET A 1 -7.11 -17.56 -1.29
CA MET A 1 -6.30 -16.35 -1.06
C MET A 1 -5.83 -15.86 -2.42
N PRO A 2 -5.77 -14.54 -2.66
CA PRO A 2 -5.27 -14.01 -3.93
C PRO A 2 -3.75 -14.14 -4.01
N GLU A 3 -3.26 -14.68 -5.12
CA GLU A 3 -1.82 -14.68 -5.42
C GLU A 3 -1.36 -13.27 -5.82
N PHE A 4 -0.06 -12.96 -5.64
CA PHE A 4 0.48 -11.63 -5.98
C PHE A 4 0.19 -11.25 -7.44
N GLU A 5 0.28 -12.19 -8.38
CA GLU A 5 -0.04 -11.98 -9.79
C GLU A 5 -1.50 -11.56 -10.02
N GLU A 6 -2.45 -12.03 -9.21
CA GLU A 6 -3.86 -11.62 -9.30
C GLU A 6 -4.06 -10.18 -8.82
N VAL A 7 -3.36 -9.77 -7.76
CA VAL A 7 -3.51 -8.42 -7.16
C VAL A 7 -2.62 -7.37 -7.80
N ARG A 8 -1.52 -7.77 -8.44
CA ARG A 8 -0.54 -6.90 -9.09
C ARG A 8 -1.16 -5.84 -10.03
N PRO A 9 -2.06 -6.17 -10.97
CA PRO A 9 -2.66 -5.14 -11.82
C PRO A 9 -3.54 -4.15 -11.05
N ILE A 10 -4.13 -4.57 -9.93
CA ILE A 10 -4.96 -3.72 -9.06
C ILE A 10 -4.08 -2.78 -8.25
N LEU A 11 -3.01 -3.32 -7.64
CA LEU A 11 -1.99 -2.55 -6.94
C LEU A 11 -1.36 -1.48 -7.84
N LEU A 12 -1.09 -1.81 -9.11
CA LEU A 12 -0.58 -0.83 -10.07
C LEU A 12 -1.54 0.35 -10.28
N LYS A 13 -2.86 0.10 -10.37
CA LYS A 13 -3.87 1.18 -10.49
C LYS A 13 -3.85 2.06 -9.23
N ILE A 14 -3.81 1.45 -8.05
CA ILE A 14 -3.75 2.16 -6.76
C ILE A 14 -2.50 3.04 -6.70
N LEU A 15 -1.33 2.46 -6.98
CA LEU A 15 -0.04 3.16 -6.92
C LEU A 15 0.03 4.33 -7.90
N LYS A 16 -0.37 4.14 -9.16
CA LYS A 16 -0.43 5.23 -10.15
C LYS A 16 -1.41 6.33 -9.73
N THR A 17 -2.53 5.95 -9.12
CA THR A 17 -3.50 6.92 -8.62
C THR A 17 -2.89 7.75 -7.50
N LEU A 18 -2.23 7.13 -6.52
CA LEU A 18 -1.63 7.83 -5.40
C LEU A 18 -0.42 8.69 -5.82
N ASP A 19 0.36 8.24 -6.81
CA ASP A 19 1.45 9.01 -7.42
C ASP A 19 0.93 10.28 -8.10
N ALA A 20 -0.16 10.18 -8.87
CA ALA A 20 -0.76 11.31 -9.57
C ALA A 20 -1.67 12.20 -8.71
N LYS A 21 -2.34 11.61 -7.71
CA LYS A 21 -3.39 12.25 -6.90
C LYS A 21 -3.07 12.13 -5.41
N ARG A 22 -1.86 12.54 -5.02
CA ARG A 22 -1.40 12.41 -3.64
C ARG A 22 -2.25 13.17 -2.61
N TYR A 23 -3.00 14.17 -3.06
CA TYR A 23 -3.97 14.90 -2.24
C TYR A 23 -5.07 14.01 -1.65
N LEU A 24 -5.33 12.81 -2.23
CA LEU A 24 -6.27 11.85 -1.66
C LEU A 24 -5.87 11.35 -0.26
N LEU A 25 -4.60 11.50 0.12
CA LEU A 25 -4.09 11.15 1.45
C LEU A 25 -4.29 12.26 2.50
N ILE A 26 -4.81 13.43 2.12
CA ILE A 26 -4.93 14.60 2.99
C ILE A 26 -6.04 14.38 4.04
N PRO A 27 -5.76 14.60 5.35
CA PRO A 27 -6.70 14.30 6.41
C PRO A 27 -8.04 15.01 6.47
N GLN A 28 -8.14 16.17 5.84
CA GLN A 28 -9.29 17.04 6.02
C GLN A 28 -10.44 16.76 5.05
N GLU A 29 -10.23 15.96 4.00
CA GLU A 29 -11.29 15.66 3.01
C GLU A 29 -11.82 14.22 3.09
N ASN A 30 -11.04 13.23 3.56
CA ASN A 30 -11.40 11.80 3.47
C ASN A 30 -11.03 10.93 4.71
N GLY A 31 -11.10 11.45 5.94
CA GLY A 31 -10.88 10.64 7.17
C GLY A 31 -9.41 10.40 7.57
N GLY A 32 -8.48 10.57 6.65
CA GLY A 32 -7.14 11.07 6.89
C GLY A 32 -6.02 10.17 7.35
N TYR A 33 -4.95 10.20 6.55
CA TYR A 33 -3.76 9.37 6.69
C TYR A 33 -2.57 10.22 7.15
N PRO A 34 -1.55 9.60 7.77
CA PRO A 34 -0.47 10.32 8.44
C PRO A 34 0.19 11.35 7.53
N LYS A 35 0.39 12.59 8.02
CA LYS A 35 1.15 13.63 7.29
C LYS A 35 2.54 13.16 6.85
N THR A 36 3.11 12.19 7.56
CA THR A 36 4.40 11.55 7.24
C THR A 36 4.38 10.95 5.84
N MET A 37 3.27 10.33 5.40
CA MET A 37 3.13 9.78 4.04
C MET A 37 3.16 10.85 2.94
N MET A 38 2.85 12.11 3.28
CA MET A 38 2.82 13.23 2.34
C MET A 38 4.20 13.88 2.13
N MET A 39 5.15 13.65 3.04
CA MET A 39 6.50 14.23 2.93
C MET A 39 7.42 13.41 2.03
N ASP A 40 7.12 12.14 1.85
CA ASP A 40 7.88 11.21 1.02
C ASP A 40 7.67 11.48 -0.48
N LYS A 41 8.73 11.33 -1.28
CA LYS A 41 8.69 11.59 -2.73
C LYS A 41 7.86 10.53 -3.45
N LYS A 42 7.89 9.29 -2.96
CA LYS A 42 7.11 8.13 -3.43
C LYS A 42 6.45 7.45 -2.25
N LEU A 43 5.68 6.40 -2.48
CA LEU A 43 5.15 5.60 -1.38
C LEU A 43 6.15 4.53 -0.98
N ARG A 44 6.02 4.06 0.25
CA ARG A 44 6.68 2.88 0.77
C ARG A 44 5.66 1.75 0.87
N VAL A 45 6.10 0.50 0.95
CA VAL A 45 5.24 -0.67 1.16
C VAL A 45 4.51 -0.54 2.49
N GLN A 46 5.19 -0.07 3.54
CA GLN A 46 4.56 0.23 4.84
C GLN A 46 3.32 1.13 4.69
N HIS A 47 3.38 2.15 3.83
CA HIS A 47 2.24 3.03 3.63
C HIS A 47 1.04 2.29 3.05
N LEU A 48 1.24 1.36 2.12
CA LEU A 48 0.14 0.59 1.54
C LEU A 48 -0.52 -0.32 2.57
N GLU A 49 0.28 -0.93 3.45
CA GLU A 49 -0.24 -1.71 4.58
C GLU A 49 -1.09 -0.85 5.51
N ASP A 50 -0.60 0.33 5.88
CA ASP A 50 -1.32 1.27 6.72
C ASP A 50 -2.65 1.72 6.07
N LEU A 51 -2.64 1.99 4.76
CA LEU A 51 -3.86 2.35 4.02
C LEU A 51 -4.85 1.18 3.95
N ALA A 52 -4.36 -0.07 3.81
CA ALA A 52 -5.19 -1.27 3.84
C ALA A 52 -5.77 -1.54 5.24
N GLY A 53 -4.97 -1.35 6.29
CA GLY A 53 -5.37 -1.50 7.69
C GLY A 53 -6.44 -0.49 8.10
N ASN A 54 -6.35 0.73 7.57
CA ASN A 54 -7.32 1.80 7.77
C ASN A 54 -8.47 1.79 6.74
N HIS A 55 -8.66 0.69 6.01
CA HIS A 55 -9.80 0.45 5.13
C HIS A 55 -9.99 1.43 3.95
N LEU A 56 -8.97 2.24 3.57
CA LEU A 56 -9.11 3.23 2.49
C LEU A 56 -9.64 2.60 1.19
N PHE A 57 -9.07 1.45 0.83
CA PHE A 57 -9.43 0.76 -0.41
C PHE A 57 -10.87 0.24 -0.37
N ASP A 58 -11.33 -0.22 0.80
CA ASP A 58 -12.67 -0.78 0.97
C ASP A 58 -13.75 0.30 1.03
N ASP A 59 -13.45 1.42 1.71
CA ASP A 59 -14.38 2.53 1.91
C ASP A 59 -14.49 3.40 0.66
N HIS A 60 -13.40 3.54 -0.08
CA HIS A 60 -13.31 4.43 -1.23
C HIS A 60 -12.66 3.81 -2.49
N PRO A 61 -13.10 2.61 -2.94
CA PRO A 61 -12.51 1.92 -4.11
C PRO A 61 -12.65 2.74 -5.40
N TYR A 62 -13.70 3.56 -5.50
CA TYR A 62 -13.96 4.42 -6.65
C TYR A 62 -12.87 5.47 -6.89
N LEU A 63 -12.13 5.88 -5.84
CA LEU A 63 -11.03 6.85 -5.97
C LEU A 63 -9.88 6.31 -6.83
N PHE A 64 -9.70 4.98 -6.81
CA PHE A 64 -8.64 4.26 -7.51
C PHE A 64 -9.10 3.63 -8.83
N GLY A 65 -10.37 3.84 -9.21
CA GLY A 65 -10.97 3.18 -10.37
C GLY A 65 -11.00 1.65 -10.25
N ILE A 66 -11.18 1.14 -9.02
CA ILE A 66 -11.30 -0.29 -8.73
C ILE A 66 -12.68 -0.59 -8.14
N SER A 67 -13.10 -1.85 -8.25
CA SER A 67 -14.30 -2.37 -7.62
C SER A 67 -14.07 -2.70 -6.13
N LYS A 68 -15.16 -2.82 -5.36
CA LYS A 68 -15.09 -3.26 -3.96
C LYS A 68 -14.46 -4.66 -3.82
N ARG A 69 -14.68 -5.56 -4.78
CA ARG A 69 -14.06 -6.89 -4.80
C ARG A 69 -12.54 -6.79 -5.00
N GLU A 70 -12.09 -5.97 -5.94
CA GLU A 70 -10.66 -5.73 -6.17
C GLU A 70 -9.98 -5.13 -4.93
N ALA A 71 -10.64 -4.17 -4.26
CA ALA A 71 -10.15 -3.60 -3.01
C ALA A 71 -9.98 -4.64 -1.90
N GLN A 72 -10.99 -5.51 -1.71
CA GLN A 72 -10.92 -6.61 -0.74
C GLN A 72 -9.79 -7.58 -1.05
N MET A 73 -9.54 -7.90 -2.33
CA MET A 73 -8.42 -8.75 -2.74
C MET A 73 -7.07 -8.14 -2.34
N VAL A 74 -6.87 -6.84 -2.63
CA VAL A 74 -5.65 -6.13 -2.25
C VAL A 74 -5.49 -6.09 -0.73
N ARG A 75 -6.55 -5.75 0.01
CA ARG A 75 -6.51 -5.72 1.47
C ARG A 75 -6.16 -7.09 2.06
N SER A 76 -6.79 -8.17 1.59
CA SER A 76 -6.47 -9.53 2.03
C SER A 76 -5.01 -9.87 1.78
N HIS A 77 -4.51 -9.60 0.57
CA HIS A 77 -3.12 -9.87 0.22
C HIS A 77 -2.12 -9.10 1.10
N LEU A 78 -2.35 -7.79 1.32
CA LEU A 78 -1.50 -6.97 2.19
C LEU A 78 -1.57 -7.44 3.65
N GLN A 79 -2.76 -7.76 4.15
CA GLN A 79 -2.92 -8.23 5.54
C GLN A 79 -2.22 -9.56 5.80
N GLU A 80 -2.31 -10.50 4.86
CA GLU A 80 -1.68 -11.82 4.98
C GLU A 80 -0.15 -11.75 4.93
N ASN A 81 0.40 -10.72 4.30
CA ASN A 81 1.84 -10.49 4.21
C ASN A 81 2.31 -9.27 5.03
N THR A 82 1.52 -8.87 6.04
CA THR A 82 1.82 -7.67 6.84
C THR A 82 3.20 -7.76 7.49
N ALA A 83 4.02 -6.72 7.33
CA ALA A 83 5.38 -6.64 7.85
C ALA A 83 6.23 -7.86 7.45
N SER A 84 6.16 -8.25 6.17
CA SER A 84 6.91 -9.36 5.60
C SER A 84 7.97 -8.90 4.61
N GLN A 85 9.17 -9.48 4.72
CA GLN A 85 10.23 -9.25 3.72
C GLN A 85 9.79 -9.69 2.32
N LYS A 86 9.02 -10.79 2.24
CA LYS A 86 8.49 -11.29 0.97
C LYS A 86 7.64 -10.24 0.25
N LEU A 87 6.76 -9.56 0.99
CA LEU A 87 5.93 -8.50 0.41
C LEU A 87 6.78 -7.34 -0.11
N VAL A 88 7.78 -6.92 0.68
CA VAL A 88 8.69 -5.83 0.30
C VAL A 88 9.43 -6.18 -0.99
N ASP A 89 9.99 -7.39 -1.06
CA ASP A 89 10.73 -7.86 -2.24
C ASP A 89 9.81 -7.92 -3.47
N GLU A 90 8.63 -8.54 -3.36
CA GLU A 90 7.63 -8.63 -4.44
C GLU A 90 7.20 -7.25 -4.95
N MET A 91 6.98 -6.30 -4.05
CA MET A 91 6.52 -4.95 -4.39
C MET A 91 7.62 -4.12 -5.07
N TYR A 92 8.87 -4.20 -4.60
CA TYR A 92 9.99 -3.50 -5.23
C TYR A 92 10.41 -4.10 -6.55
N GLU A 93 10.32 -5.41 -6.73
CA GLU A 93 10.54 -6.05 -8.02
C GLU A 93 9.45 -5.62 -9.02
N ALA A 94 8.18 -5.59 -8.59
CA ALA A 94 7.07 -5.28 -9.48
C ALA A 94 6.94 -3.78 -9.81
N PHE A 95 7.26 -2.88 -8.87
CA PHE A 95 6.98 -1.45 -8.96
C PHE A 95 8.16 -0.53 -8.57
N PRO A 96 9.40 -0.78 -9.08
CA PRO A 96 10.60 -0.05 -8.64
C PRO A 96 10.54 1.46 -8.92
N LEU A 97 9.69 1.89 -9.86
CA LEU A 97 9.53 3.30 -10.22
C LEU A 97 8.46 4.03 -9.39
N LEU A 98 7.56 3.31 -8.72
CA LEU A 98 6.44 3.91 -7.96
C LEU A 98 6.67 3.89 -6.45
N LEU A 99 7.66 3.12 -5.99
CA LEU A 99 8.01 2.99 -4.59
C LEU A 99 9.39 3.55 -4.29
N GLU A 100 9.61 3.91 -3.02
CA GLU A 100 10.93 4.17 -2.44
C GLU A 100 11.22 3.22 -1.27
N GLY A 101 12.47 3.19 -0.84
CA GLY A 101 12.96 2.30 0.24
C GLY A 101 12.19 2.48 1.56
N GLU A 102 12.07 1.41 2.33
CA GLU A 102 11.39 1.42 3.64
C GLU A 102 12.15 2.23 4.71
N ASP A 103 11.46 2.67 5.76
CA ASP A 103 12.09 3.31 6.93
C ASP A 103 12.89 2.27 7.72
N GLU A 104 14.03 2.67 8.29
CA GLU A 104 14.90 1.76 9.05
C GLU A 104 14.14 1.01 10.16
N ARG A 105 13.22 1.70 10.87
CA ARG A 105 12.44 1.07 11.95
C ARG A 105 11.46 0.03 11.43
N TYR A 106 10.94 0.23 10.21
CA TYR A 106 10.05 -0.75 9.60
C TYR A 106 10.83 -1.98 9.12
N LEU A 107 12.03 -1.79 8.56
CA LEU A 107 12.94 -2.90 8.22
C LEU A 107 13.37 -3.70 9.47
N GLU A 108 13.66 -3.01 10.58
CA GLU A 108 13.91 -3.64 11.88
C GLU A 108 12.69 -4.45 12.35
N HIS A 109 11.48 -3.90 12.20
CA HIS A 109 10.24 -4.57 12.59
C HIS A 109 9.99 -5.86 11.78
N ILE A 110 10.18 -5.81 10.46
CA ILE A 110 10.10 -6.97 9.57
C ILE A 110 11.10 -8.05 10.01
N THR A 111 12.34 -7.63 10.28
CA THR A 111 13.42 -8.55 10.66
C THR A 111 13.16 -9.20 12.02
N PHE A 112 12.63 -8.44 12.98
CA PHE A 112 12.33 -8.94 14.32
C PHE A 112 11.22 -10.00 14.33
N LYS A 113 10.18 -9.87 13.50
CA LYS A 113 9.11 -10.90 13.38
C LYS A 113 9.59 -12.24 12.81
N ARG A 114 10.84 -12.32 12.35
CA ARG A 114 11.46 -13.54 11.83
C ARG A 114 12.22 -14.33 12.90
N GLY A 115 12.48 -13.75 14.08
CA GLY A 115 13.15 -14.39 15.23
C GLY A 115 12.17 -15.00 16.21
#